data_AF-A0A2W5D3B2-F1
#
_entry.id   AF-A0A2W5D3B2-F1
#
_cell.length_a   1.000
_cell.length_b   1.000
_cell.length_c   1.000
_cell.angle_alpha   90.00
_cell.angle_beta   90.00
_cell.angle_gamma   90.00
#
_symmetry.space_group_name_H-M   'P 1'
#
loop_
_entity.id
_entity.type
_entity.pdbx_description
1 polymer ?
#
loop_
_entity_poly.entity_id
_entity_poly.type
_entity_poly.pdbx_seq_one_letter_code
_entity_poly.pdbx_strand_id
1 'polypeptide(L)' 'EETPVGHTARVEDLDLTGLDTPAEDVKEALYPDPELWAHDVADGREYLEGLGSRVPQELFDQLDQLAERVKAARS' A
#
# COMPACT_ATOMS: atom_id res chain seq x y z
N GLU A 1 -12.82 0.68 1.09
CA GLU A 1 -12.49 1.71 2.10
C GLU A 1 -11.26 2.51 1.69
N GLU A 2 -11.03 3.65 2.31
CA GLU A 2 -9.83 4.47 2.07
C GLU A 2 -8.70 4.00 2.99
N THR A 3 -7.52 3.77 2.41
CA THR A 3 -6.33 3.28 3.09
C THR A 3 -5.10 4.10 2.65
N PRO A 4 -3.94 3.97 3.32
CA PRO A 4 -2.73 4.70 2.91
C PRO A 4 -2.31 4.46 1.46
N VAL A 5 -2.73 3.34 0.88
CA VAL A 5 -2.36 2.90 -0.48
C VAL A 5 -3.46 3.17 -1.50
N GLY A 6 -4.53 3.84 -1.08
CA GLY A 6 -5.67 4.21 -1.92
C GLY A 6 -6.96 3.49 -1.52
N HIS A 7 -7.84 3.28 -2.50
CA HIS A 7 -9.12 2.62 -2.25
C HIS A 7 -8.97 1.10 -2.31
N THR A 8 -9.03 0.46 -1.15
CA THR A 8 -8.96 -1.00 -1.01
C THR A 8 -10.38 -1.55 -0.88
N ALA A 9 -10.69 -2.67 -1.54
CA ALA A 9 -11.98 -3.33 -1.37
C ALA A 9 -12.16 -3.79 0.08
N ARG A 10 -13.38 -3.72 0.60
CA ARG A 10 -13.73 -4.46 1.82
C ARG A 10 -14.08 -5.89 1.44
N VAL A 11 -13.97 -6.83 2.38
CA VAL A 11 -14.31 -8.24 2.11
C VAL A 11 -15.76 -8.38 1.62
N GLU A 12 -16.68 -7.58 2.17
CA GLU A 12 -18.08 -7.57 1.73
C GLU A 12 -18.31 -6.98 0.32
N ASP A 13 -17.32 -6.30 -0.25
CA ASP A 13 -17.38 -5.77 -1.62
C ASP A 13 -16.99 -6.83 -2.66
N LEU A 14 -16.51 -8.01 -2.24
CA LEU A 14 -16.05 -9.10 -3.09
C LEU A 14 -17.10 -10.23 -3.16
N ASP A 15 -17.32 -10.77 -4.36
CA ASP A 15 -18.03 -12.05 -4.52
C ASP A 15 -17.06 -13.21 -4.25
N LEU A 16 -17.25 -13.88 -3.12
CA LEU A 16 -16.43 -15.02 -2.70
C LEU A 16 -17.08 -16.38 -3.02
N THR A 17 -18.13 -16.40 -3.85
CA THR A 17 -18.84 -17.64 -4.19
C THR A 17 -17.91 -18.65 -4.85
N GLY A 18 -17.79 -19.84 -4.24
CA GLY A 18 -16.94 -20.92 -4.75
C GLY A 18 -15.48 -20.84 -4.33
N LEU A 19 -15.10 -19.85 -3.51
CA LEU A 19 -13.79 -19.78 -2.89
C LEU A 19 -13.76 -20.62 -1.59
N ASP A 20 -12.89 -21.62 -1.54
CA ASP A 20 -12.66 -22.44 -0.35
C ASP A 20 -11.61 -21.79 0.56
N THR A 21 -11.94 -20.61 1.10
CA THR A 21 -11.05 -19.83 1.97
C THR A 21 -11.87 -19.08 3.02
N PRO A 22 -11.44 -19.05 4.29
CA PRO A 22 -12.08 -18.23 5.32
C PRO A 22 -12.11 -16.75 4.90
N ALA A 23 -13.23 -16.08 5.18
CA ALA A 23 -13.36 -14.63 4.92
C ALA A 23 -12.34 -13.80 5.72
N GLU A 24 -11.86 -14.30 6.86
CA GLU A 24 -10.82 -13.63 7.65
C GLU A 24 -9.48 -13.60 6.92
N ASP A 25 -9.10 -14.68 6.24
CA ASP A 25 -7.85 -14.72 5.45
C ASP A 25 -7.92 -13.73 4.27
N VAL A 26 -9.10 -13.57 3.66
CA VAL A 26 -9.32 -12.55 2.62
C VAL A 26 -9.22 -11.13 3.21
N LYS A 27 -9.74 -10.93 4.43
CA LYS A 27 -9.62 -9.66 5.15
C LYS A 27 -8.17 -9.32 5.45
N GLU A 28 -7.43 -10.30 5.96
CA GLU A 28 -6.00 -10.17 6.25
C GLU A 28 -5.21 -9.85 4.98
N ALA A 29 -5.50 -10.52 3.87
CA ALA A 29 -4.86 -10.24 2.58
C ALA A 29 -5.13 -8.82 2.04
N LEU A 30 -6.27 -8.22 2.41
CA LEU A 30 -6.63 -6.85 2.03
C LEU A 30 -6.08 -5.81 3.00
N TYR A 31 -5.54 -6.20 4.16
CA TYR A 31 -5.08 -5.26 5.19
C TYR A 31 -3.75 -4.59 4.79
N PRO A 32 -3.72 -3.25 4.62
CA PRO A 32 -2.50 -2.54 4.28
C PRO A 32 -1.75 -2.17 5.56
N ASP A 33 -0.98 -3.12 6.10
CA ASP A 33 -0.21 -2.95 7.33
C ASP A 33 0.71 -1.70 7.24
N PRO A 34 0.46 -0.67 8.06
CA PRO A 34 1.24 0.58 8.01
C PRO A 34 2.72 0.42 8.35
N GLU A 35 3.10 -0.59 9.14
CA GLU A 35 4.51 -0.85 9.46
C GLU A 35 5.22 -1.48 8.25
N LEU A 36 4.60 -2.44 7.57
CA LEU A 36 5.16 -3.03 6.33
C LEU A 36 5.30 -1.96 5.24
N TRP A 37 4.26 -1.12 5.06
CA TRP A 37 4.32 -0.04 4.07
C TRP A 37 5.35 1.04 4.40
N ALA A 38 5.70 1.25 5.68
CA ALA A 38 6.77 2.17 6.04
C ALA A 38 8.14 1.65 5.57
N HIS A 39 8.35 0.33 5.59
CA HIS A 39 9.53 -0.30 5.00
C HIS A 39 9.52 -0.17 3.47
N ASP A 40 8.40 -0.46 2.82
CA ASP A 40 8.27 -0.38 1.36
C ASP A 40 8.50 1.03 0.81
N VAL A 41 8.14 2.09 1.56
CA VAL A 41 8.43 3.47 1.18
C VAL A 41 9.95 3.74 1.16
N ALA A 42 10.68 3.21 2.14
CA ALA A 42 12.14 3.37 2.20
C ALA A 42 12.82 2.62 1.05
N ASP A 43 12.44 1.36 0.83
CA ASP A 43 12.95 0.51 -0.26
C ASP A 43 12.60 1.10 -1.62
N GLY A 44 11.38 1.62 -1.78
CA GLY A 44 10.92 2.30 -2.99
C GLY A 44 11.76 3.53 -3.31
N ARG A 45 12.17 4.29 -2.29
CA ARG A 45 13.05 5.45 -2.48
C ARG A 45 14.43 5.03 -2.97
N GLU A 46 15.04 4.03 -2.33
CA GLU A 46 16.33 3.48 -2.76
C GLU A 46 16.26 2.96 -4.21
N TYR A 47 15.18 2.24 -4.54
CA TYR A 47 14.95 1.72 -5.88
C TYR A 47 14.86 2.84 -6.93
N LEU A 48 14.06 3.88 -6.69
CA LEU A 48 13.92 5.02 -7.60
C LEU A 48 15.24 5.79 -7.76
N GLU A 49 16.00 5.98 -6.68
CA GLU A 49 17.31 6.61 -6.74
C GLU A 49 18.31 5.77 -7.55
N GLY A 50 18.26 4.44 -7.42
CA GLY A 50 19.09 3.50 -8.16
C GLY A 50 18.84 3.48 -9.68
N LEU A 51 17.64 3.85 -10.14
CA LEU A 51 17.32 4.01 -11.56
C LEU A 51 17.95 5.28 -12.18
N GLY A 52 18.44 6.19 -11.35
CA GLY A 52 19.23 7.36 -11.75
C GLY A 52 18.40 8.58 -12.18
N SER A 53 19.09 9.59 -12.71
CA SER A 53 18.56 10.96 -12.89
C SER A 53 17.45 11.14 -13.93
N ARG A 54 17.02 10.08 -14.60
CA ARG A 54 15.91 10.12 -15.57
C ARG A 54 14.56 9.81 -14.96
N VAL A 55 14.52 9.36 -13.70
CA VAL A 55 13.27 9.15 -12.98
C VAL A 55 12.57 10.50 -12.83
N PRO A 56 11.30 10.63 -13.26
CA PRO A 56 10.54 11.87 -13.11
C PRO A 56 10.37 12.25 -11.63
N GLN A 57 10.43 13.55 -11.33
CA GLN A 57 10.24 14.08 -9.98
C GLN A 57 8.87 13.69 -9.41
N GLU A 58 7.87 13.60 -10.27
CA GLU A 58 6.51 13.23 -9.91
C GLU A 58 6.43 11.86 -9.23
N LEU A 59 7.33 10.92 -9.55
CA LEU A 59 7.37 9.61 -8.87
C LEU A 59 7.87 9.72 -7.43
N PHE A 60 8.86 10.58 -7.18
CA PHE A 60 9.31 10.87 -5.81
C PHE A 60 8.22 11.61 -5.03
N ASP A 61 7.51 12.54 -5.67
CA ASP A 61 6.41 13.27 -5.03
C ASP A 61 5.26 12.33 -4.64
N GLN A 62 4.94 11.33 -5.49
CA GLN A 62 3.95 10.30 -5.15
C GLN A 62 4.42 9.42 -3.98
N LEU A 63 5.70 9.08 -3.93
CA LEU A 63 6.28 8.31 -2.83
C LEU A 63 6.27 9.09 -1.51
N ASP A 64 6.54 10.39 -1.55
CA ASP A 64 6.46 11.26 -0.36
C ASP A 64 5.02 11.41 0.12
N GLN A 65 4.05 11.53 -0.79
CA GLN A 65 2.63 11.52 -0.42
C GLN A 65 2.20 10.19 0.20
N LEU A 66 2.72 9.07 -0.29
CA LEU A 66 2.51 7.75 0.33
C LEU A 66 3.11 7.71 1.73
N ALA A 67 4.34 8.20 1.91
CA ALA A 67 5.03 8.26 3.20
C ALA A 67 4.20 9.00 4.26
N GLU A 68 3.62 10.14 3.91
CA GLU A 68 2.76 10.91 4.82
C GLU A 68 1.47 10.16 5.19
N ARG A 69 0.82 9.50 4.23
CA ARG A 69 -0.37 8.68 4.51
C ARG A 69 -0.05 7.47 5.40
N VAL A 70 1.07 6.80 5.14
CA VAL A 70 1.54 5.67 5.95
C VAL A 70 1.86 6.13 7.37
N LYS A 71 2.57 7.24 7.53
CA LYS A 71 2.87 7.82 8.84
C LYS A 71 1.59 8.16 9.63
N ALA A 72 0.58 8.74 8.97
CA ALA A 72 -0.71 9.03 9.59
C ALA A 72 -1.48 7.77 10.02
N ALA A 73 -1.31 6.64 9.33
CA ALA A 73 -1.95 5.38 9.71
C ALA A 73 -1.23 4.62 10.84
N ARG A 74 0.01 5.03 11.19
CA ARG A 74 0.77 4.46 12.31
C ARG A 74 0.53 5.17 13.65
N SER A 75 -0.01 6.39 13.61
CA SER A 75 -0.26 7.24 14.78
C SER A 75 -1.65 7.02 15.38
#